data_AF-A0A139XBI9-F1
#
_entry.id   AF-A0A139XBI9-F1
#
_cell.length_a   1.000
_cell.length_b   1.000
_cell.length_c   1.000
_cell.angle_alpha   90.00
_cell.angle_beta   90.00
_cell.angle_gamma   90.00
#
_symmetry.space_group_name_H-M   'P 1'
#
loop_
_entity.id
_entity.type
_entity.pdbx_description
1 polymer ?
#
loop_
_entity_poly.entity_id
_entity_poly.type
_entity_poly.pdbx_seq_one_letter_code
_entity_poly.pdbx_strand_id
1 'polypeptide(L)'
;MDIDKLIEALSNAGIIQPIQKKRITTSELPATLYIKMLIASMATKKSLSACISTAMETYTIRNEEKHFNEIKMQAAATGKELEAYLAEQIAAKLAEKNPE
;
A
#
# COMPACT_ATOMS: atom_id res chain seq x y z
N MET A 1 -20.14 -8.86 -7.34
CA MET A 1 -20.00 -9.34 -5.95
C MET A 1 -19.94 -8.12 -5.05
N ASP A 2 -20.84 -8.04 -4.07
CA ASP A 2 -20.93 -6.92 -3.14
C ASP A 2 -20.02 -7.19 -1.93
N ILE A 3 -19.00 -6.35 -1.75
CA ILE A 3 -18.01 -6.52 -0.68
C ILE A 3 -18.62 -6.21 0.68
N ASP A 4 -19.60 -5.32 0.75
CA ASP A 4 -20.23 -4.94 2.00
C ASP A 4 -21.10 -6.10 2.52
N LYS A 5 -21.81 -6.80 1.63
CA LYS A 5 -22.52 -8.05 1.97
C LYS A 5 -21.56 -9.17 2.43
N LEU A 6 -20.38 -9.26 1.84
CA LEU A 6 -19.36 -10.22 2.27
C LEU A 6 -18.82 -9.86 3.67
N ILE A 7 -18.59 -8.58 3.94
CA ILE A 7 -18.18 -8.10 5.27
C ILE A 7 -19.27 -8.42 6.30
N GLU A 8 -20.53 -8.17 5.98
CA GLU A 8 -21.65 -8.49 6.86
C GLU A 8 -21.74 -10.00 7.16
N ALA A 9 -21.60 -10.85 6.15
CA ALA A 9 -21.56 -12.31 6.33
C ALA A 9 -20.38 -12.76 7.21
N LEU A 10 -19.20 -12.17 7.04
CA LEU A 10 -18.03 -12.45 7.88
C LEU A 10 -18.19 -11.94 9.32
N SER A 11 -18.90 -10.82 9.50
CA SER A 11 -19.29 -10.28 10.81
C SER A 11 -20.19 -11.26 11.54
N ASN A 12 -21.26 -11.70 10.86
CA ASN A 12 -22.25 -12.63 11.39
C ASN A 12 -21.64 -14.01 11.73
N ALA A 13 -20.59 -14.42 11.01
CA ALA A 13 -19.84 -15.63 11.29
C ALA A 13 -18.80 -15.49 12.44
N GLY A 14 -18.65 -14.30 13.03
CA GLY A 14 -17.66 -14.03 14.10
C GLY A 14 -16.20 -13.94 13.63
N ILE A 15 -15.95 -13.86 12.32
CA ILE A 15 -14.61 -13.95 11.70
C ILE A 15 -13.95 -12.56 11.57
N ILE A 16 -14.70 -11.46 11.73
CA ILE A 16 -14.15 -10.10 11.63
C ILE A 16 -13.12 -9.78 12.71
N GLN A 17 -13.28 -10.29 13.93
CA GLN A 17 -12.35 -9.98 15.03
C GLN A 17 -10.92 -10.51 14.80
N PRO A 18 -10.70 -11.75 14.33
CA PRO A 18 -9.39 -12.22 13.87
C PRO A 18 -8.77 -11.36 12.75
N ILE A 19 -9.58 -10.85 11.82
CA ILE A 19 -9.11 -9.97 10.74
C ILE A 19 -8.62 -8.64 11.31
N GLN A 20 -9.32 -8.06 12.28
CA GLN A 20 -8.90 -6.84 12.98
C GLN A 20 -7.63 -7.06 13.81
N LYS A 21 -7.47 -8.21 14.50
CA LYS A 21 -6.27 -8.52 15.30
C LYS A 21 -5.02 -8.79 14.46
N LYS A 22 -5.13 -9.44 13.29
CA LYS A 22 -3.98 -9.60 12.36
C LYS A 22 -3.46 -8.28 11.80
N ARG A 23 -4.26 -7.21 11.78
CA ARG A 23 -3.80 -5.85 11.41
C ARG A 23 -2.70 -5.30 12.31
N ILE A 24 -2.63 -5.76 13.56
CA ILE A 24 -1.60 -5.34 14.51
C ILE A 24 -0.21 -5.81 14.04
N THR A 25 -0.15 -6.94 13.31
CA THR A 25 1.11 -7.52 12.82
C THR A 25 1.41 -7.23 11.35
N THR A 26 0.38 -7.02 10.52
CA THR A 26 0.52 -6.55 9.14
C THR A 26 -0.01 -5.12 9.08
N SER A 27 0.90 -4.16 9.26
CA SER A 27 0.69 -2.71 9.16
C SER A 27 -0.54 -2.30 8.33
N GLU A 28 -1.62 -1.94 9.04
CA GLU A 28 -2.64 -0.96 8.68
C GLU A 28 -3.39 -1.07 7.32
N LEU A 29 -3.47 -2.25 6.71
CA LEU A 29 -4.36 -2.41 5.53
C LEU A 29 -5.85 -2.26 5.94
N PRO A 30 -6.65 -1.45 5.21
CA PRO A 30 -8.10 -1.40 5.41
C PRO A 30 -8.74 -2.78 5.25
N ALA A 31 -9.80 -3.11 6.02
CA ALA A 31 -10.48 -4.43 5.98
C ALA A 31 -10.87 -4.83 4.57
N THR A 32 -11.43 -3.88 3.83
CA THR A 32 -11.88 -4.06 2.46
C THR A 32 -10.74 -4.50 1.55
N LEU A 33 -9.56 -3.87 1.68
CA LEU A 33 -8.38 -4.23 0.93
C LEU A 33 -7.82 -5.59 1.35
N TYR A 34 -7.78 -5.88 2.66
CA TYR A 34 -7.34 -7.18 3.17
C TYR A 34 -8.21 -8.33 2.66
N ILE A 35 -9.54 -8.17 2.68
CA ILE A 35 -10.49 -9.16 2.15
C ILE A 35 -10.30 -9.34 0.63
N LYS A 36 -10.12 -8.25 -0.12
CA LYS A 36 -9.79 -8.32 -1.55
C LYS A 36 -8.48 -9.10 -1.80
N MET A 37 -7.46 -8.91 -0.96
CA MET A 37 -6.20 -9.64 -1.05
C MET A 37 -6.35 -11.13 -0.69
N LEU A 38 -7.19 -11.47 0.29
CA LEU A 38 -7.55 -12.87 0.58
C LEU A 38 -8.26 -13.53 -0.62
N ILE A 39 -9.20 -12.82 -1.26
CA ILE A 39 -9.88 -13.31 -2.47
C ILE A 39 -8.86 -13.53 -3.60
N ALA A 40 -7.95 -12.58 -3.82
CA ALA A 40 -6.90 -12.71 -4.83
C ALA A 40 -5.97 -13.90 -4.53
N SER A 41 -5.59 -14.09 -3.26
CA SER A 41 -4.79 -15.23 -2.82
C SER A 41 -5.48 -16.56 -3.10
N MET A 42 -6.79 -16.68 -2.80
CA MET A 42 -7.58 -17.87 -3.12
C MET A 42 -7.69 -18.11 -4.63
N ALA A 43 -7.98 -17.07 -5.41
CA ALA A 43 -8.16 -17.17 -6.86
C ALA A 43 -6.86 -17.54 -7.59
N THR A 44 -5.73 -16.97 -7.15
CA THR A 44 -4.42 -17.18 -7.79
C THR A 44 -3.60 -18.31 -7.17
N LYS A 45 -4.06 -18.89 -6.05
CA LYS A 45 -3.33 -19.87 -5.24
C LYS A 45 -1.95 -19.39 -4.79
N LYS A 46 -1.76 -18.08 -4.66
CA LYS A 46 -0.52 -17.45 -4.17
C LYS A 46 -0.64 -17.10 -2.70
N SER A 47 0.50 -16.96 -2.01
CA SER A 47 0.51 -16.44 -0.64
C SER A 47 -0.02 -15.00 -0.60
N LEU A 48 -0.58 -14.60 0.54
CA LEU A 48 -1.06 -13.23 0.73
C LEU A 48 0.07 -12.21 0.53
N SER A 49 1.29 -12.52 0.99
CA SER A 49 2.47 -11.67 0.78
C SER A 49 2.78 -11.48 -0.70
N ALA A 50 2.72 -12.55 -1.51
CA ALA A 50 2.93 -12.44 -2.95
C ALA A 50 1.86 -11.58 -3.63
N CYS A 51 0.59 -11.71 -3.23
CA CYS A 51 -0.49 -10.85 -3.73
C CYS A 51 -0.25 -9.37 -3.38
N ILE A 52 0.18 -9.07 -2.15
CA ILE A 52 0.52 -7.71 -1.72
C ILE A 52 1.69 -7.17 -2.54
N SER A 53 2.78 -7.93 -2.69
CA SER A 53 3.94 -7.51 -3.48
C SER A 53 3.55 -7.21 -4.93
N THR A 54 2.79 -8.09 -5.58
CA THR A 54 2.31 -7.84 -6.95
C THR A 54 1.40 -6.60 -7.02
N ALA A 55 0.53 -6.39 -6.03
CA ALA A 55 -0.32 -5.20 -6.00
C ALA A 55 0.49 -3.90 -5.86
N MET A 56 1.51 -3.90 -4.99
CA MET A 56 2.42 -2.77 -4.81
C MET A 56 3.23 -2.48 -6.07
N GLU A 57 3.84 -3.52 -6.68
CA GLU A 57 4.59 -3.40 -7.93
C GLU A 57 3.71 -2.85 -9.05
N THR A 58 2.50 -3.41 -9.20
CA THR A 58 1.54 -2.95 -10.21
C THR A 58 1.13 -1.50 -9.99
N TYR A 59 0.90 -1.09 -8.73
CA TYR A 59 0.57 0.30 -8.39
C TYR A 59 1.71 1.24 -8.77
N THR A 60 2.94 0.89 -8.37
CA THR A 60 4.12 1.73 -8.63
C THR A 60 4.36 1.90 -10.12
N ILE A 61 4.35 0.82 -10.90
CA ILE A 61 4.57 0.87 -12.36
C ILE A 61 3.47 1.68 -13.05
N ARG A 62 2.19 1.45 -12.69
CA ARG A 62 1.06 2.15 -13.34
C ARG A 62 1.02 3.65 -13.07
N ASN A 63 1.62 4.10 -11.97
CA ASN A 63 1.58 5.50 -11.55
C ASN A 63 2.95 6.18 -11.59
N GLU A 64 3.98 5.51 -12.12
CA GLU A 64 5.37 5.99 -12.12
C GLU A 64 5.49 7.39 -12.73
N GLU A 65 5.01 7.57 -13.97
CA GLU A 65 5.08 8.84 -14.69
C GLU A 65 4.31 9.95 -13.97
N LYS A 66 3.12 9.63 -13.43
CA LYS A 66 2.30 10.58 -12.67
C LYS A 66 3.06 11.07 -11.43
N HIS A 67 3.60 10.15 -10.63
CA HIS A 67 4.39 10.50 -9.45
C HIS A 67 5.63 11.33 -9.85
N PHE A 68 6.32 10.95 -10.93
CA PHE A 68 7.49 11.67 -11.40
C PHE A 68 7.16 13.10 -11.82
N ASN A 69 6.04 13.30 -12.52
CA ASN A 69 5.55 14.62 -12.89
C ASN A 69 5.15 15.48 -11.68
N GLU A 70 4.49 14.88 -10.68
CA GLU A 70 4.16 15.56 -9.42
C GLU A 70 5.42 16.04 -8.69
N ILE A 71 6.44 15.19 -8.59
CA ILE A 71 7.71 15.57 -7.96
C ILE A 71 8.45 16.63 -8.78
N LYS A 72 8.42 16.56 -10.12
CA LYS A 72 9.02 17.58 -10.99
C LYS A 72 8.42 18.96 -10.75
N MET A 73 7.10 19.05 -10.56
CA MET A 73 6.45 20.32 -10.19
C MET A 73 6.89 20.83 -8.82
N GLN A 74 7.05 19.93 -7.84
CA GLN A 74 7.54 20.31 -6.50
C GLN A 74 8.99 20.81 -6.55
N ALA A 75 9.87 20.12 -7.29
CA ALA A 75 11.25 20.54 -7.47
C ALA A 75 11.33 21.94 -8.10
N ALA A 76 10.54 22.18 -9.17
CA ALA A 76 10.44 23.48 -9.81
C ALA A 76 9.92 24.58 -8.86
N ALA A 77 8.94 24.28 -8.00
CA ALA A 77 8.44 25.22 -6.99
C ALA A 77 9.50 25.61 -5.94
N THR A 78 10.50 24.75 -5.71
CA THR A 78 11.63 25.03 -4.82
C THR A 78 12.87 25.59 -5.53
N GLY A 79 12.80 25.78 -6.86
CA GLY A 79 13.94 26.25 -7.67
C GLY A 79 15.11 25.26 -7.73
N LYS A 80 14.87 23.97 -7.46
CA LYS A 80 15.90 22.92 -7.48
C LYS A 80 15.78 22.07 -8.73
N GLU A 81 16.92 21.56 -9.20
CA GLU A 81 16.95 20.46 -10.17
C GLU A 81 16.29 19.21 -9.55
N LEU A 82 15.62 18.42 -10.40
CA LEU A 82 14.81 17.28 -9.96
C LEU A 82 15.63 16.25 -9.18
N GLU A 83 16.82 15.91 -9.68
CA GLU A 83 17.73 14.94 -9.09
C GLU A 83 18.22 15.39 -7.71
N ALA A 84 18.54 16.67 -7.57
CA ALA A 84 18.97 17.25 -6.29
C ALA A 84 17.81 17.26 -5.27
N TYR A 85 16.61 17.64 -5.71
CA TYR A 85 15.42 17.59 -4.89
C TYR A 85 15.11 16.16 -4.41
N LEU A 86 15.12 15.19 -5.33
CA LEU A 86 14.88 13.78 -5.01
C LEU A 86 15.91 13.22 -4.04
N ALA A 87 17.20 13.48 -4.27
CA ALA A 87 18.27 12.99 -3.40
C ALA A 87 18.10 13.50 -1.97
N GLU A 88 17.78 14.78 -1.79
CA GLU A 88 17.53 15.38 -0.48
C GLU A 88 16.30 14.78 0.22
N GLN A 89 15.18 14.66 -0.50
CA GLN A 89 13.94 14.11 0.07
C GLN A 89 14.08 12.63 0.44
N ILE A 90 14.81 11.84 -0.36
CA ILE A 90 15.09 10.43 -0.07
C ILE A 90 16.01 10.31 1.15
N ALA A 91 17.08 11.11 1.20
CA ALA A 91 18.00 11.11 2.33
C ALA A 91 17.28 11.45 3.65
N ALA A 92 16.43 12.48 3.64
CA ALA A 92 15.62 12.85 4.80
C ALA A 92 14.71 11.71 5.27
N LYS A 93 13.98 11.06 4.35
CA LYS A 93 13.08 9.93 4.69
C LYS A 93 13.81 8.71 5.24
N LEU A 94 15.03 8.44 4.78
CA LEU A 94 15.82 7.31 5.29
C LEU A 94 16.43 7.63 6.66
N ALA A 95 16.84 8.88 6.91
CA ALA A 95 17.34 9.32 8.21
C ALA A 95 16.24 9.30 9.28
N GLU A 96 15.01 9.70 8.98
CA GLU A 96 13.87 9.64 9.91
C GLU A 96 13.54 8.21 10.38
N LYS A 97 13.87 7.18 9.58
CA LYS A 97 13.64 5.78 9.93
C LYS A 97 14.77 5.14 10.73
N ASN A 98 15.93 5.77 10.78
CA ASN A 98 17.08 5.39 11.60
C ASN A 98 17.59 6.63 12.35
N PRO A 99 16.82 7.14 13.34
CA PRO A 99 17.39 8.09 14.29
C PRO A 99 18.48 7.32 15.06
N GLU A 100 19.72 7.83 15.03
CA GLU A 100 20.76 7.37 15.94
C GLU A 100 20.31 7.45 17.41
#